data_AF-A0A926B0P3-F1
#
_entry.id   AF-A0A926B0P3-F1
#
_cell.length_a   1.000
_cell.length_b   1.000
_cell.length_c   1.000
_cell.angle_alpha   90.00
_cell.angle_beta   90.00
_cell.angle_gamma   90.00
#
_symmetry.space_group_name_H-M   'P 1'
#
loop_
_entity.id
_entity.type
_entity.pdbx_description
1 polymer ?
#
loop_
_entity_poly.entity_id
_entity_poly.type
_entity_poly.pdbx_seq_one_letter_code
_entity_poly.pdbx_strand_id
1 'polypeptide(L)'
;MNTSTPSSRQLLARRVLAFALCLFPTLLSAHPGHYHPGEEDEFDLLKSTVLHSHGAYDFVLAGLVLGFIAVAFFAKKPAYRIGAFAGGVSSLILISVL
;
A
#
# COMPACT_ATOMS: atom_id res chain seq x y z
N MET A 1 30.88 13.48 19.62
CA MET A 1 29.67 12.87 19.03
C MET A 1 29.89 12.73 17.53
N ASN A 2 30.18 11.52 17.03
CA ASN A 2 30.34 11.30 15.59
C ASN A 2 28.96 11.21 14.94
N THR A 3 28.49 12.30 14.32
CA THR A 3 27.31 12.27 13.45
C THR A 3 27.73 11.73 12.10
N SER A 4 27.63 10.41 11.92
CA SER A 4 27.81 9.80 10.59
C SER A 4 26.77 10.38 9.64
N THR A 5 27.23 11.06 8.58
CA THR A 5 26.35 11.61 7.55
C THR A 5 25.61 10.44 6.89
N PRO A 6 24.26 10.47 6.85
CA PRO A 6 23.49 9.40 6.26
C PRO A 6 23.83 9.26 4.77
N SER A 7 23.99 8.02 4.33
CA SER A 7 24.23 7.72 2.91
C SER A 7 23.04 8.15 2.04
N SER A 8 23.29 8.46 0.77
CA SER A 8 22.25 8.87 -0.20
C SER A 8 21.06 7.88 -0.25
N ARG A 9 21.33 6.57 -0.13
CA ARG A 9 20.29 5.52 -0.06
C ARG A 9 19.42 5.62 1.20
N GLN A 10 20.00 5.97 2.35
CA GLN A 10 19.24 6.17 3.58
C GLN A 10 18.38 7.44 3.51
N LEU A 11 18.87 8.49 2.84
CA LEU A 11 18.06 9.69 2.60
C LEU A 11 16.87 9.39 1.70
N LEU A 12 17.08 8.65 0.61
CA LEU A 12 16.01 8.24 -0.30
C LEU A 12 14.98 7.36 0.41
N ALA A 13 15.42 6.37 1.19
CA ALA A 13 14.52 5.52 1.97
C ALA A 13 13.67 6.32 2.96
N ARG A 14 14.24 7.32 3.64
CA ARG A 14 13.50 8.21 4.54
C ARG A 14 12.46 9.06 3.82
N ARG A 15 12.78 9.55 2.62
CA ARG A 15 11.84 10.33 1.79
C ARG A 15 10.68 9.48 1.30
N VAL A 16 10.98 8.26 0.83
CA VAL A 16 9.96 7.30 0.39
C VAL A 16 9.06 6.90 1.57
N LEU A 17 9.65 6.66 2.75
CA LEU A 17 8.88 6.36 3.96
C LEU A 17 7.98 7.52 4.38
N ALA A 18 8.51 8.75 4.39
CA ALA A 18 7.72 9.93 4.73
C ALA A 18 6.58 10.14 3.72
N PHE A 19 6.85 9.98 2.42
CA PHE A 19 5.83 10.04 1.38
C PHE A 19 4.75 8.97 1.59
N ALA A 20 5.13 7.71 1.86
CA ALA A 20 4.20 6.63 2.14
C ALA A 20 3.34 6.91 3.39
N LEU A 21 3.95 7.40 4.48
CA LEU A 21 3.25 7.73 5.72
C LEU A 21 2.28 8.91 5.57
N CYS A 22 2.52 9.82 4.62
CA CYS A 22 1.61 10.92 4.32
C CYS A 22 0.53 10.51 3.31
N LEU A 23 0.89 9.73 2.28
CA LEU A 23 -0.03 9.31 1.23
C LEU A 23 -1.06 8.30 1.73
N PHE A 24 -0.65 7.38 2.59
CA PHE A 24 -1.50 6.32 3.11
C PHE A 24 -2.75 6.83 3.84
N PRO A 25 -2.67 7.73 4.84
CA PRO A 25 -3.85 8.28 5.49
C PRO A 25 -4.69 9.15 4.55
N THR A 26 -4.10 9.81 3.53
CA THR A 26 -4.91 10.54 2.54
C THR A 26 -5.72 9.61 1.64
N LEU A 27 -5.19 8.45 1.26
CA LEU A 27 -5.93 7.42 0.52
C LEU A 27 -7.00 6.75 1.40
N LEU A 28 -6.69 6.52 2.68
CA LEU A 28 -7.65 5.98 3.65
C LEU A 28 -8.79 6.97 3.94
N SER A 29 -8.46 8.28 3.98
CA SER A 29 -9.41 9.37 4.18
C SER A 29 -10.18 9.73 2.92
N ALA A 30 -9.72 9.30 1.73
CA ALA A 30 -10.53 9.21 0.52
C ALA A 30 -11.49 8.01 0.64
N HIS A 31 -12.24 7.97 1.73
CA HIS A 31 -13.43 7.14 1.84
C HIS A 31 -14.40 7.70 0.77
N PRO A 32 -14.85 6.90 -0.21
CA PRO A 32 -15.92 7.35 -1.09
C PRO A 32 -17.11 7.72 -0.20
N GLY A 33 -17.89 8.72 -0.59
CA GLY A 33 -19.05 9.15 0.17
C GLY A 33 -19.87 7.95 0.66
N HIS A 34 -20.43 8.09 1.86
CA HIS A 34 -21.38 7.13 2.41
C HIS A 34 -22.37 6.74 1.30
N TYR A 35 -22.56 5.46 1.00
CA TYR A 35 -23.52 5.02 -0.01
C TYR A 35 -24.89 5.68 0.27
N HIS A 36 -25.34 6.53 -0.66
CA HIS A 36 -26.66 7.15 -0.61
C HIS A 36 -27.60 6.32 -1.50
N PRO A 37 -28.47 5.46 -0.92
CA PRO A 37 -29.43 4.71 -1.72
C PRO A 37 -30.33 5.69 -2.49
N GLY A 38 -30.24 5.67 -3.83
CA GLY A 38 -30.98 6.56 -4.74
C GLY A 38 -30.12 7.52 -5.56
N GLU A 39 -28.83 7.65 -5.26
CA GLU A 39 -27.85 8.42 -6.05
C GLU A 39 -26.80 7.45 -6.62
N GLU A 40 -27.20 6.65 -7.61
CA GLU A 40 -26.27 5.76 -8.31
C GLU A 40 -25.40 6.59 -9.26
N ASP A 41 -24.27 7.10 -8.76
CA ASP A 41 -23.22 7.67 -9.61
C ASP A 41 -22.60 6.52 -10.44
N GLU A 42 -22.35 6.76 -11.73
CA GLU A 42 -21.73 5.79 -12.65
C GLU A 42 -20.38 5.29 -12.10
N PHE A 43 -19.71 6.13 -11.30
CA PHE A 43 -18.47 5.77 -10.62
C PHE A 43 -18.68 4.74 -9.49
N ASP A 44 -19.77 4.84 -8.73
CA ASP A 44 -20.12 3.90 -7.67
C ASP A 44 -20.57 2.55 -8.25
N LEU A 45 -21.25 2.56 -9.39
CA LEU A 45 -21.59 1.34 -10.12
C LEU A 45 -20.33 0.64 -10.64
N LEU A 46 -19.41 1.37 -11.28
CA LEU A 46 -18.14 0.80 -11.77
C LEU A 46 -17.30 0.22 -10.63
N LYS A 47 -17.26 0.91 -9.49
CA LYS A 47 -16.52 0.49 -8.29
C LYS A 47 -17.13 -0.74 -7.63
N SER A 48 -18.45 -0.80 -7.51
CA SER A 48 -19.15 -1.93 -6.87
C SER A 48 -19.23 -3.17 -7.77
N THR A 49 -19.25 -3.01 -9.10
CA THR A 49 -19.43 -4.12 -10.06
C THR A 49 -18.13 -4.65 -10.67
N VAL A 50 -17.27 -3.78 -11.22
CA VAL A 50 -16.07 -4.20 -11.99
C VAL A 50 -14.81 -4.19 -11.14
N LEU A 51 -14.69 -3.21 -10.24
CA LEU A 51 -13.51 -3.01 -9.40
C LEU A 51 -13.77 -3.36 -7.94
N HIS A 52 -14.58 -4.40 -7.67
CA HIS A 52 -15.06 -4.83 -6.35
C HIS A 52 -14.09 -4.44 -5.24
N SER A 53 -14.33 -3.26 -4.65
CA SER A 53 -13.37 -2.61 -3.78
C SER A 53 -13.95 -2.61 -2.38
N HIS A 54 -13.26 -3.26 -1.45
CA HIS A 54 -13.63 -3.31 -0.02
C HIS A 54 -13.31 -1.99 0.70
N GLY A 55 -13.21 -0.90 -0.07
CA GLY A 55 -12.98 0.45 0.42
C GLY A 55 -11.53 0.64 0.85
N ALA A 56 -11.34 1.15 2.07
CA ALA A 56 -10.03 1.51 2.60
C ALA A 56 -9.04 0.33 2.67
N TYR A 57 -9.54 -0.90 2.74
CA TYR A 57 -8.73 -2.12 2.90
C TYR A 57 -7.87 -2.44 1.68
N ASP A 58 -8.35 -2.13 0.47
CA ASP A 58 -7.60 -2.42 -0.76
C ASP A 58 -6.37 -1.53 -0.88
N PHE A 59 -6.49 -0.26 -0.48
CA PHE A 59 -5.37 0.66 -0.42
C PHE A 59 -4.35 0.24 0.63
N VAL A 60 -4.80 -0.31 1.76
CA VAL A 60 -3.94 -0.86 2.82
C VAL A 60 -3.14 -2.04 2.27
N LEU A 61 -3.81 -2.99 1.64
CA LEU A 61 -3.20 -4.17 1.06
C LEU A 61 -2.27 -3.81 -0.11
N ALA A 62 -2.65 -2.88 -0.98
CA ALA A 62 -1.81 -2.41 -2.08
C ALA A 62 -0.54 -1.73 -1.55
N GLY A 63 -0.66 -0.94 -0.48
CA GLY A 63 0.49 -0.36 0.23
C GLY A 63 1.41 -1.42 0.82
N LEU A 64 0.86 -2.49 1.40
CA LEU A 64 1.61 -3.65 1.90
C LEU A 64 2.36 -4.36 0.78
N VAL A 65 1.73 -4.59 -0.38
CA VAL A 65 2.38 -5.17 -1.56
C VAL A 65 3.61 -4.35 -1.96
N LEU A 66 3.47 -3.03 -2.09
CA LEU A 66 4.59 -2.14 -2.43
C LEU A 66 5.69 -2.15 -1.36
N GLY A 67 5.31 -2.18 -0.08
CA GLY A 67 6.26 -2.28 1.03
C GLY A 67 7.07 -3.58 1.00
N PHE A 68 6.40 -4.71 0.77
CA PHE A 68 7.05 -6.01 0.63
C PHE A 68 7.96 -6.07 -0.60
N ILE A 69 7.55 -5.51 -1.74
CA ILE A 69 8.40 -5.40 -2.93
C ILE A 69 9.66 -4.60 -2.60
N ALA A 70 9.53 -3.46 -1.91
CA ALA A 70 10.68 -2.66 -1.50
C ALA A 70 11.63 -3.46 -0.59
N VAL A 71 11.10 -4.20 0.39
CA VAL A 71 11.92 -5.07 1.26
C VAL A 71 12.62 -6.16 0.44
N ALA A 72 11.94 -6.78 -0.53
CA ALA A 72 12.53 -7.82 -1.37
C ALA A 72 13.70 -7.31 -2.24
N PHE A 73 13.68 -6.04 -2.64
CA PHE A 73 14.76 -5.39 -3.40
C PHE A 73 15.90 -4.87 -2.53
N PHE A 74 15.62 -4.32 -1.34
CA PHE A 74 16.63 -3.71 -0.48
C PHE A 74 17.25 -4.67 0.54
N ALA A 75 16.61 -5.81 0.83
CA ALA A 75 17.14 -6.78 1.78
C ALA A 75 18.36 -7.51 1.22
N LYS A 76 19.47 -7.49 1.97
CA LYS A 76 20.71 -8.19 1.62
C LYS A 76 20.68 -9.68 1.95
N LYS A 77 19.83 -10.10 2.91
CA LYS A 77 19.74 -11.51 3.32
C LYS A 77 18.61 -12.23 2.57
N PRO A 78 18.85 -13.44 2.05
CA PRO A 78 17.85 -14.17 1.25
C PRO A 78 16.58 -14.48 2.04
N ALA A 79 16.68 -14.78 3.34
CA ALA A 79 15.53 -15.06 4.19
C ALA A 79 14.50 -13.91 4.23
N TYR A 80 14.96 -12.66 4.33
CA TYR A 80 14.07 -11.49 4.31
C TYR A 80 13.45 -11.25 2.93
N ARG A 81 14.16 -11.61 1.84
CA ARG A 81 13.62 -11.51 0.48
C ARG A 81 12.50 -12.52 0.26
N ILE A 82 12.68 -13.76 0.72
CA ILE A 82 11.67 -14.82 0.64
C ILE A 82 10.44 -14.44 1.49
N GLY A 83 10.65 -14.00 2.73
CA GLY A 83 9.56 -13.55 3.60
C GLY A 83 8.79 -12.38 3.02
N ALA A 84 9.49 -11.42 2.41
CA ALA A 84 8.86 -10.30 1.74
C ALA A 84 8.06 -10.73 0.50
N PHE A 85 8.59 -11.67 -0.29
CA PHE A 85 7.87 -12.21 -1.43
C PHE A 85 6.57 -12.92 -1.00
N ALA A 86 6.63 -13.75 0.05
CA ALA A 86 5.47 -14.42 0.61
C ALA A 86 4.42 -13.41 1.12
N GLY A 87 4.84 -12.40 1.91
CA GLY A 87 3.93 -11.36 2.40
C GLY A 87 3.27 -10.53 1.30
N GLY A 88 4.02 -10.21 0.23
CA GLY A 88 3.49 -9.52 -0.95
C GLY A 88 2.47 -10.35 -1.71
N VAL A 89 2.76 -11.64 -1.95
CA VAL A 89 1.81 -12.57 -2.60
C VAL A 89 0.55 -12.76 -1.76
N SER A 90 0.69 -12.94 -0.43
CA SER A 90 -0.47 -13.04 0.47
C SER A 90 -1.34 -11.78 0.42
N SER A 91 -0.72 -10.59 0.37
CA SER A 91 -1.47 -9.33 0.28
C SER A 91 -2.20 -9.19 -1.05
N LEU A 92 -1.62 -9.64 -2.17
CA LEU A 92 -2.29 -9.69 -3.46
C LEU A 92 -3.47 -10.66 -3.48
N ILE A 93 -3.30 -11.85 -2.89
CA ILE A 93 -4.40 -12.83 -2.76
C ILE A 93 -5.54 -12.24 -1.92
N LEU A 94 -5.23 -11.56 -0.82
CA LEU A 94 -6.23 -10.91 0.02
C LEU A 94 -6.99 -9.81 -0.72
N ILE A 95 -6.35 -9.03 -1.60
CA ILE A 95 -7.04 -8.04 -2.47
C ILE A 95 -8.03 -8.72 -3.42
N SER A 96 -7.74 -9.93 -3.90
CA SER A 96 -8.62 -10.65 -4.82
C SER A 96 -9.78 -11.40 -4.14
N VAL A 97 -9.70 -11.59 -2.82
CA VAL A 97 -10.61 -12.45 -2.05
C VAL A 97 -11.48 -11.69 -1.08
N LEU A 98 -10.98 -10.56 -0.56
CA LEU A 98 -11.86 -9.57 0.05
C LEU A 98 -12.82 -9.13 -1.04
#